data_AF-R7ZE96-F1
#
_entry.id   AF-R7ZE96-F1
#
_cell.length_a   1.000
_cell.length_b   1.000
_cell.length_c   1.000
_cell.angle_alpha   90.00
_cell.angle_beta   90.00
_cell.angle_gamma   90.00
#
_symmetry.space_group_name_H-M   'P 1'
#
loop_
_entity.id
_entity.type
_entity.pdbx_description
1 polymer ?
#
loop_
_entity_poly.entity_id
_entity_poly.type
_entity_poly.pdbx_seq_one_letter_code
_entity_poly.pdbx_strand_id
1 'polypeptide(L)'
;MGKQIISSRQFTIITLLYSIGTGILIIPASITKDIKQDAWIVAIIGVVLSLLLVKLFISLADRTPTLTFVEANEKILGKFFGKFTAIGFISLTFLSAGELLYFIGIFMKTEVMPETPTMAFALLFSIIIVFATYLGIEVFARSAEILFPMFMFIFIIFVVCISPEVDIKNIQPIFEASSKSMASSIVLFMSIFSFPLVVLLMIFPSTVNVHKSAKKGYYIGTIIGGMVLIIIIALSILVLGSTNTAQRAFPSYALAQRISIGNFLQRIEIVMAFMWLCSIYIRTFM
;
A
#
# COMPACT_ATOMS: atom_id res chain seq x y z
N MET A 1 9.51 -28.31 10.40
CA MET A 1 8.38 -27.36 10.47
C MET A 1 7.34 -27.78 9.44
N GLY A 2 6.06 -27.87 9.81
CA GLY A 2 4.99 -28.23 8.86
C GLY A 2 4.84 -27.18 7.75
N LYS A 3 4.16 -27.54 6.65
CA LYS A 3 3.84 -26.58 5.59
C LYS A 3 2.92 -25.51 6.17
N GLN A 4 3.41 -24.26 6.22
CA GLN A 4 2.63 -23.13 6.71
C GLN A 4 1.50 -22.81 5.73
N ILE A 5 0.30 -22.55 6.22
CA ILE A 5 -0.88 -22.27 5.38
C ILE A 5 -1.67 -21.11 5.97
N ILE A 6 -2.01 -20.12 5.13
CA ILE A 6 -2.88 -19.01 5.50
C ILE A 6 -4.28 -19.15 4.90
N SER A 7 -5.27 -18.58 5.57
CA SER A 7 -6.65 -18.57 5.06
C SER A 7 -6.81 -17.60 3.89
N SER A 8 -7.79 -17.84 3.03
CA SER A 8 -8.12 -16.91 1.93
C SER A 8 -8.53 -15.52 2.43
N ARG A 9 -9.10 -15.42 3.65
CA ARG A 9 -9.41 -14.15 4.31
C ARG A 9 -8.13 -13.41 4.71
N GLN A 10 -7.18 -14.11 5.34
CA GLN A 10 -5.86 -13.57 5.68
C GLN A 10 -5.14 -13.04 4.45
N PHE A 11 -5.14 -13.84 3.36
CA PHE A 11 -4.56 -13.41 2.11
C PHE A 11 -5.23 -12.13 1.56
N THR A 12 -6.56 -12.05 1.60
CA THR A 12 -7.31 -10.84 1.17
C THR A 12 -6.89 -9.60 1.96
N ILE A 13 -6.75 -9.75 3.29
CA ILE A 13 -6.33 -8.66 4.19
C ILE A 13 -4.89 -8.24 3.92
N ILE A 14 -3.98 -9.20 3.71
CA ILE A 14 -2.60 -8.93 3.33
C ILE A 14 -2.57 -8.17 2.01
N THR A 15 -3.28 -8.62 0.97
CA THR A 15 -3.35 -7.92 -0.32
C THR A 15 -3.83 -6.48 -0.17
N LEU A 16 -4.88 -6.26 0.62
CA LEU A 16 -5.42 -4.94 0.91
C LEU A 16 -4.37 -4.04 1.56
N LEU A 17 -3.84 -4.42 2.72
CA LEU A 17 -2.90 -3.58 3.47
C LEU A 17 -1.58 -3.38 2.72
N TYR A 18 -1.10 -4.40 2.02
CA TYR A 18 0.09 -4.32 1.18
C TYR A 18 -0.10 -3.33 0.02
N SER A 19 -1.26 -3.35 -0.64
CA SER A 19 -1.57 -2.43 -1.76
C SER A 19 -1.60 -0.97 -1.30
N ILE A 20 -2.07 -0.71 -0.08
CA ILE A 20 -2.07 0.63 0.52
C ILE A 20 -0.63 1.09 0.82
N GLY A 21 0.15 0.27 1.55
CA GLY A 21 1.57 0.47 1.80
C GLY A 21 1.99 1.91 2.13
N THR A 22 3.10 2.37 1.53
CA THR A 22 3.52 3.78 1.54
C THR A 22 2.64 4.68 0.70
N GLY A 23 1.85 4.10 -0.21
CA GLY A 23 1.01 4.83 -1.16
C GLY A 23 0.03 5.78 -0.48
N ILE A 24 -0.48 5.41 0.70
CA ILE A 24 -1.40 6.26 1.47
C ILE A 24 -0.82 7.63 1.81
N LEU A 25 0.49 7.76 1.99
CA LEU A 25 1.13 9.03 2.32
C LEU A 25 1.65 9.79 1.11
N ILE A 26 2.17 9.10 0.10
CA ILE A 26 2.94 9.74 -0.98
C ILE A 26 2.17 9.92 -2.29
N ILE A 27 1.25 9.00 -2.62
CA ILE A 27 0.57 9.03 -3.92
C ILE A 27 -0.16 10.36 -4.13
N PRO A 28 -0.90 10.93 -3.16
CA PRO A 28 -1.59 12.20 -3.36
C PRO A 28 -0.65 13.29 -3.87
N ALA A 29 0.56 13.42 -3.33
CA ALA A 29 1.53 14.41 -3.81
C ALA A 29 2.05 14.03 -5.21
N SER A 30 2.46 12.77 -5.38
CA SER A 30 3.15 12.31 -6.58
C SER A 30 2.32 12.48 -7.86
N ILE A 31 1.03 12.14 -7.83
CA ILE A 31 0.19 12.27 -9.03
C ILE A 31 -0.39 13.69 -9.18
N THR A 32 -0.74 14.37 -8.08
CA THR A 32 -1.30 15.74 -8.14
C THR A 32 -0.31 16.75 -8.70
N LYS A 33 1.00 16.50 -8.54
CA LYS A 33 2.05 17.37 -9.09
C LYS A 33 1.91 17.60 -10.60
N ASP A 34 1.53 16.57 -11.35
CA ASP A 34 1.46 16.61 -12.81
C ASP A 34 0.02 16.78 -13.34
N ILE A 35 -0.98 16.32 -12.58
CA ILE A 35 -2.39 16.25 -13.00
C ILE A 35 -3.32 17.20 -12.22
N LYS A 36 -2.80 17.86 -11.18
CA LYS A 36 -3.55 18.75 -10.29
C LYS A 36 -4.85 18.09 -9.77
N GLN A 37 -5.98 18.78 -9.89
CA GLN A 37 -7.27 18.37 -9.34
C GLN A 37 -7.85 17.10 -9.98
N ASP A 38 -7.33 16.63 -11.12
CA ASP A 38 -7.80 15.40 -11.79
C ASP A 38 -7.18 14.12 -11.20
N ALA A 39 -6.39 14.21 -10.11
CA ALA A 39 -5.65 13.09 -9.54
C ALA A 39 -6.53 11.95 -9.02
N TRP A 40 -7.74 12.26 -8.55
CA TRP A 40 -8.71 11.23 -8.14
C TRP A 40 -9.19 10.38 -9.33
N ILE A 41 -9.29 10.96 -10.53
CA ILE A 41 -9.66 10.25 -11.78
C ILE A 41 -8.54 9.28 -12.17
N VAL A 42 -7.28 9.75 -12.10
CA VAL A 42 -6.09 8.92 -12.31
C VAL A 42 -6.12 7.71 -11.38
N ALA A 43 -6.43 7.91 -10.09
CA ALA A 43 -6.51 6.83 -9.13
C ALA A 43 -7.61 5.80 -9.48
N ILE A 44 -8.81 6.26 -9.88
CA ILE A 44 -9.90 5.38 -10.30
C ILE A 44 -9.49 4.53 -11.51
N ILE A 45 -8.99 5.17 -12.57
CA ILE A 45 -8.55 4.47 -13.79
C ILE A 45 -7.40 3.51 -13.46
N GLY A 46 -6.45 3.96 -12.65
CA GLY A 46 -5.33 3.16 -12.16
C GLY A 46 -5.80 1.89 -11.46
N VAL A 47 -6.74 1.97 -10.51
CA VAL A 47 -7.30 0.80 -9.81
C VAL A 47 -7.99 -0.17 -10.77
N VAL A 48 -8.76 0.34 -11.73
CA VAL A 48 -9.42 -0.51 -12.74
C VAL A 48 -8.40 -1.25 -13.60
N LEU A 49 -7.37 -0.56 -14.08
CA LEU A 49 -6.30 -1.16 -14.88
C LEU A 49 -5.45 -2.14 -14.05
N SER A 50 -5.27 -1.89 -12.75
CA SER A 50 -4.60 -2.81 -11.85
C SER A 50 -5.30 -4.18 -11.75
N LEU A 51 -6.61 -4.27 -12.02
CA LEU A 51 -7.30 -5.58 -12.07
C LEU A 51 -6.81 -6.44 -13.22
N LEU A 52 -6.40 -5.84 -14.35
CA LEU A 52 -5.77 -6.57 -15.46
C LEU A 52 -4.41 -7.14 -15.04
N LEU A 53 -3.66 -6.39 -14.23
CA LEU A 53 -2.38 -6.84 -13.71
C LEU A 53 -2.55 -7.96 -12.67
N VAL A 54 -3.53 -7.84 -11.77
CA VAL A 54 -3.89 -8.91 -10.84
C VAL A 54 -4.32 -10.17 -11.60
N LYS A 55 -5.07 -10.03 -12.71
CA LYS A 55 -5.40 -11.15 -13.59
C LYS A 55 -4.17 -11.82 -14.17
N LEU A 56 -3.17 -11.04 -14.60
CA LEU A 56 -1.89 -11.56 -15.07
C LEU A 56 -1.18 -12.37 -13.97
N PHE A 57 -1.08 -11.81 -12.76
CA PHE A 57 -0.44 -12.50 -11.62
C PHE A 57 -1.15 -13.81 -11.26
N ILE A 58 -2.49 -13.79 -11.20
CA ILE A 58 -3.27 -15.01 -10.97
C ILE A 58 -3.06 -16.03 -12.09
N SER A 59 -3.05 -15.60 -13.35
CA SER A 59 -2.84 -16.51 -14.48
C SER A 59 -1.45 -17.16 -14.47
N LEU A 60 -0.43 -16.47 -13.95
CA LEU A 60 0.91 -17.03 -13.77
C LEU A 60 0.92 -18.06 -12.63
N ALA A 61 0.37 -17.68 -11.47
CA ALA A 61 0.22 -18.56 -10.31
C ALA A 61 -0.53 -19.87 -10.65
N ASP A 62 -1.58 -19.78 -11.46
CA ASP A 62 -2.39 -20.91 -11.89
C ASP A 62 -1.62 -21.98 -12.66
N ARG A 63 -0.53 -21.61 -13.33
CA ARG A 63 0.31 -22.55 -14.08
C ARG A 63 1.25 -23.34 -13.17
N THR A 64 1.51 -22.84 -11.95
CA THR A 64 2.46 -23.41 -11.00
C THR A 64 1.89 -23.46 -9.58
N PRO A 65 0.71 -24.08 -9.36
CA PRO A 65 -0.06 -23.95 -8.12
C PRO A 65 0.61 -24.58 -6.89
N THR A 66 1.49 -25.55 -7.10
CA THR A 66 2.17 -26.31 -6.04
C THR A 66 3.62 -25.90 -5.85
N LEU A 67 4.15 -25.01 -6.70
CA LEU A 67 5.55 -24.62 -6.71
C LEU A 67 5.75 -23.32 -5.92
N THR A 68 6.92 -23.17 -5.33
CA THR A 68 7.40 -21.89 -4.82
C THR A 68 7.66 -20.91 -5.97
N PHE A 69 7.78 -19.62 -5.68
CA PHE A 69 8.11 -18.61 -6.69
C PHE A 69 9.42 -18.93 -7.43
N VAL A 70 10.44 -19.42 -6.71
CA VAL A 70 11.73 -19.80 -7.30
C VAL A 70 11.58 -21.00 -8.23
N GLU A 71 10.91 -22.06 -7.78
CA GLU A 71 10.65 -23.26 -8.59
C GLU A 71 9.77 -22.95 -9.81
N ALA A 72 8.80 -22.04 -9.67
CA ALA A 72 7.96 -21.59 -10.76
C ALA A 72 8.79 -20.88 -11.84
N ASN A 73 9.70 -19.98 -11.44
CA ASN A 73 10.62 -19.31 -12.38
C ASN A 73 11.55 -20.31 -13.07
N GLU A 74 12.14 -21.26 -12.34
CA GLU A 74 12.98 -22.32 -12.93
C GLU A 74 12.21 -23.19 -13.93
N LYS A 75 10.96 -23.54 -13.62
CA LYS A 75 10.12 -24.35 -14.51
C LYS A 75 9.73 -23.60 -15.79
N ILE A 76 9.42 -22.31 -15.68
CA ILE A 76 8.90 -21.51 -16.80
C ILE A 76 10.03 -21.00 -17.70
N LEU A 77 11.13 -20.50 -17.12
CA LEU A 77 12.23 -19.85 -17.84
C LEU A 77 13.45 -20.76 -18.03
N GLY A 78 13.41 -21.98 -17.47
CA GLY A 78 14.55 -22.89 -17.42
C GLY A 78 15.49 -22.59 -16.25
N LYS A 79 16.38 -23.54 -15.94
CA LYS A 79 17.22 -23.51 -14.73
C LYS A 79 18.13 -22.28 -14.62
N PHE A 80 18.70 -21.81 -15.73
CA PHE A 80 19.62 -20.66 -15.72
C PHE A 80 18.87 -19.33 -15.56
N PHE A 81 17.98 -19.00 -16.51
CA PHE A 81 17.23 -17.75 -16.47
C PHE A 81 16.22 -17.68 -15.31
N GLY A 82 15.63 -18.80 -14.92
CA GLY A 82 14.74 -18.89 -13.77
C GLY A 82 15.45 -18.60 -12.44
N LYS A 83 16.66 -19.14 -12.23
CA LYS A 83 17.46 -18.79 -11.04
C LYS A 83 17.91 -17.34 -11.05
N PHE A 84 18.39 -16.84 -12.19
CA PHE A 84 18.82 -15.45 -12.31
C PHE A 84 17.70 -14.46 -12.00
N THR A 85 16.51 -14.67 -12.58
CA THR A 85 15.33 -13.83 -12.32
C THR A 85 14.84 -13.94 -10.88
N ALA A 86 14.81 -15.14 -10.29
CA ALA A 86 14.45 -15.33 -8.89
C ALA A 86 15.43 -14.63 -7.93
N ILE A 87 16.74 -14.72 -8.16
CA ILE A 87 17.76 -14.02 -7.35
C ILE A 87 17.61 -12.50 -7.48
N GLY A 88 17.43 -12.01 -8.71
CA GLY A 88 17.20 -10.59 -8.97
C GLY A 88 15.96 -10.09 -8.24
N PHE A 89 14.86 -10.84 -8.29
CA PHE A 89 13.63 -10.53 -7.59
C PHE A 89 13.81 -10.48 -6.07
N ILE A 90 14.41 -11.50 -5.47
CA ILE A 90 14.67 -11.56 -4.01
C ILE A 90 15.59 -10.41 -3.57
N SER A 91 16.58 -10.07 -4.39
CA SER A 91 17.49 -8.95 -4.10
C SER A 91 16.74 -7.61 -4.14
N LEU A 92 15.84 -7.42 -5.11
CA LEU A 92 15.00 -6.22 -5.21
C LEU A 92 14.04 -6.10 -4.02
N THR A 93 13.39 -7.18 -3.60
CA THR A 93 12.50 -7.15 -2.43
C THR A 93 13.27 -6.87 -1.14
N PHE A 94 14.47 -7.44 -0.99
CA PHE A 94 15.34 -7.16 0.15
C PHE A 94 15.79 -5.69 0.20
N LEU A 95 16.22 -5.12 -0.92
CA LEU A 95 16.57 -3.70 -1.01
C LEU A 95 15.36 -2.81 -0.72
N SER A 96 14.19 -3.16 -1.24
CA SER A 96 12.95 -2.43 -0.98
C SER A 96 12.59 -2.45 0.51
N ALA A 97 12.74 -3.58 1.22
CA ALA A 97 12.52 -3.63 2.67
C ALA A 97 13.44 -2.64 3.43
N GLY A 98 14.71 -2.54 3.03
CA GLY A 98 15.65 -1.54 3.58
C GLY A 98 15.23 -0.10 3.29
N GLU A 99 14.77 0.19 2.07
CA GLU A 99 14.22 1.51 1.70
C GLU A 99 13.00 1.86 2.56
N LEU A 100 12.08 0.92 2.76
CA LEU A 100 10.88 1.14 3.59
C LEU A 100 11.24 1.43 5.05
N LEU A 101 12.23 0.73 5.63
CA LEU A 101 12.73 1.01 6.98
C LEU A 101 13.35 2.41 7.10
N TYR A 102 14.12 2.83 6.11
CA TYR A 102 14.65 4.19 6.03
C TYR A 102 13.52 5.23 5.94
N PHE A 103 12.50 4.94 5.13
CA PHE A 103 11.35 5.82 4.93
C PHE A 103 10.50 5.98 6.20
N ILE A 104 10.33 4.90 7.00
CA ILE A 104 9.79 4.95 8.36
C ILE A 104 10.59 5.93 9.22
N GLY A 105 11.91 5.81 9.22
CA GLY A 105 12.78 6.71 9.96
C GLY A 105 12.59 8.18 9.57
N ILE A 106 12.56 8.48 8.26
CA ILE A 106 12.32 9.85 7.76
C ILE A 106 10.97 10.37 8.22
N PHE A 107 9.88 9.65 7.94
CA PHE A 107 8.53 10.14 8.27
C PHE A 107 8.40 10.41 9.78
N MET A 108 8.85 9.47 10.61
CA MET A 108 8.76 9.61 12.06
C MET A 108 9.56 10.81 12.55
N LYS A 109 10.77 11.03 12.02
CA LYS A 109 11.56 12.23 12.36
C LYS A 109 10.90 13.51 11.86
N THR A 110 10.40 13.54 10.63
CA THR A 110 9.89 14.78 10.03
C THR A 110 8.54 15.20 10.62
N GLU A 111 7.64 14.25 10.88
CA GLU A 111 6.23 14.56 11.18
C GLU A 111 5.80 14.27 12.61
N VAL A 112 6.52 13.42 13.35
CA VAL A 112 6.07 12.90 14.65
C VAL A 112 7.03 13.24 15.81
N MET A 113 8.31 12.93 15.68
CA MET A 113 9.34 13.04 16.72
C MET A 113 10.68 13.57 16.15
N PRO A 114 10.81 14.89 15.91
CA PRO A 114 12.00 15.50 15.29
C PRO A 114 13.31 15.30 16.03
N GLU A 115 13.24 15.20 17.35
CA GLU A 115 14.41 15.01 18.22
C GLU A 115 14.93 13.57 18.22
N THR A 116 14.18 12.60 17.66
CA THR A 116 14.59 11.20 17.61
C THR A 116 15.29 10.88 16.28
N PRO A 117 16.48 10.25 16.30
CA PRO A 117 17.19 9.94 15.06
C PRO A 117 16.46 8.88 14.24
N THR A 118 16.54 9.00 12.91
CA THR A 118 15.90 8.07 11.94
C THR A 118 16.32 6.62 12.18
N MET A 119 17.58 6.38 12.57
CA MET A 119 18.13 5.06 12.87
C MET A 119 17.43 4.37 14.05
N ALA A 120 16.97 5.11 15.06
CA ALA A 120 16.27 4.51 16.20
C ALA A 120 14.94 3.90 15.76
N PHE A 121 14.17 4.60 14.93
CA PHE A 121 12.94 4.08 14.35
C PHE A 121 13.20 2.88 13.44
N ALA A 122 14.19 2.98 12.55
CA ALA A 122 14.54 1.88 11.65
C ALA A 122 14.95 0.62 12.43
N LEU A 123 15.73 0.76 13.50
CA LEU A 123 16.16 -0.37 14.34
C LEU A 123 14.97 -1.00 15.08
N LEU A 124 14.11 -0.20 15.71
CA LEU A 124 12.92 -0.71 16.40
C LEU A 124 11.97 -1.44 15.45
N PHE A 125 11.70 -0.86 14.28
CA PHE A 125 10.88 -1.53 13.26
C PHE A 125 11.54 -2.80 12.72
N SER A 126 12.86 -2.79 12.53
CA SER A 126 13.61 -3.97 12.10
C SER A 126 13.44 -5.12 13.10
N ILE A 127 13.50 -4.85 14.41
CA ILE A 127 13.27 -5.87 15.45
C ILE A 127 11.87 -6.47 15.31
N ILE A 128 10.84 -5.65 15.08
CA ILE A 128 9.47 -6.12 14.89
C ILE A 128 9.36 -7.03 13.65
N ILE A 129 9.97 -6.64 12.53
CA ILE A 129 9.95 -7.42 11.29
C ILE A 129 10.75 -8.73 11.43
N VAL A 130 11.94 -8.68 12.03
CA VAL A 130 12.76 -9.89 12.29
C VAL A 130 12.04 -10.84 13.23
N PHE A 131 11.38 -10.32 14.27
CA PHE A 131 10.59 -11.15 15.17
C PHE A 131 9.39 -11.78 14.47
N ALA A 132 8.66 -11.03 13.64
CA ALA A 132 7.56 -11.56 12.86
C ALA A 132 8.02 -12.63 11.86
N THR A 133 9.13 -12.41 11.15
CA THR A 133 9.68 -13.39 10.19
C THR A 133 10.17 -14.66 10.88
N TYR A 134 10.76 -14.54 12.07
CA TYR A 134 11.13 -15.68 12.92
C TYR A 134 9.92 -16.54 13.30
N LEU A 135 8.77 -15.92 13.60
CA LEU A 135 7.53 -16.63 13.94
C LEU A 135 6.79 -17.20 12.70
N GLY A 136 7.10 -16.70 11.50
CA GLY A 136 6.61 -17.22 10.22
C GLY A 136 5.27 -16.64 9.75
N ILE A 137 4.85 -17.05 8.54
CA ILE A 137 3.76 -16.41 7.79
C ILE A 137 2.40 -16.54 8.47
N GLU A 138 2.14 -17.61 9.23
CA GLU A 138 0.86 -17.81 9.91
C GLU A 138 0.66 -16.80 11.04
N VAL A 139 1.71 -16.52 11.81
CA VAL A 139 1.65 -15.55 12.91
C VAL A 139 1.53 -14.14 12.35
N PHE A 140 2.29 -13.83 11.29
CA PHE A 140 2.14 -12.59 10.54
C PHE A 140 0.72 -12.40 9.96
N ALA A 141 0.14 -13.45 9.37
CA ALA A 141 -1.22 -13.39 8.84
C ALA A 141 -2.27 -13.14 9.93
N ARG A 142 -2.08 -13.69 11.14
CA ARG A 142 -2.93 -13.42 12.30
C ARG A 142 -2.77 -11.99 12.81
N SER A 143 -1.55 -11.43 12.81
CA SER A 143 -1.37 -10.02 13.17
C SER A 143 -2.05 -9.09 12.17
N ALA A 144 -1.98 -9.38 10.87
CA ALA A 144 -2.72 -8.65 9.84
C ALA A 144 -4.24 -8.68 10.07
N GLU A 145 -4.79 -9.82 10.48
CA GLU A 145 -6.21 -9.95 10.84
C GLU A 145 -6.63 -9.10 12.04
N ILE A 146 -5.74 -8.87 13.01
CA ILE A 146 -5.99 -8.00 14.15
C ILE A 146 -5.87 -6.52 13.76
N LEU A 147 -4.88 -6.18 12.94
CA LEU A 147 -4.63 -4.80 12.51
C LEU A 147 -5.72 -4.29 11.54
N PHE A 148 -6.25 -5.17 10.69
CA PHE A 148 -7.27 -4.80 9.70
C PHE A 148 -8.52 -4.10 10.25
N PRO A 149 -9.26 -4.64 11.23
CA PRO A 149 -10.44 -3.97 11.76
C PRO A 149 -10.09 -2.63 12.42
N MET A 150 -8.93 -2.53 13.08
CA MET A 150 -8.45 -1.29 13.67
C MET A 150 -8.15 -0.23 12.60
N PHE A 151 -7.45 -0.64 11.53
CA PHE A 151 -7.19 0.21 10.36
C PHE A 151 -8.50 0.72 9.76
N MET A 152 -9.46 -0.17 9.46
CA MET A 152 -10.73 0.21 8.83
C MET A 152 -11.58 1.11 9.72
N PHE A 153 -11.64 0.83 11.02
CA PHE A 153 -12.36 1.65 11.98
C PHE A 153 -11.79 3.08 12.04
N ILE A 154 -10.46 3.19 12.16
CA ILE A 154 -9.77 4.47 12.18
C ILE A 154 -9.95 5.21 10.85
N PHE A 155 -9.87 4.50 9.73
CA PHE A 155 -10.09 5.08 8.41
C PHE A 155 -11.50 5.67 8.26
N ILE A 156 -12.54 4.94 8.70
CA ILE A 156 -13.92 5.42 8.65
C ILE A 156 -14.09 6.66 9.54
N ILE A 157 -13.58 6.63 10.78
CA ILE A 157 -13.61 7.80 11.67
C ILE A 157 -12.91 8.99 11.02
N PHE A 158 -11.72 8.77 10.46
CA PHE A 158 -10.96 9.80 9.77
C PHE A 158 -11.77 10.46 8.66
N VAL A 159 -12.39 9.66 7.77
CA VAL A 159 -13.22 10.17 6.67
C VAL A 159 -14.43 10.96 7.18
N VAL A 160 -15.09 10.49 8.25
CA VAL A 160 -16.23 11.21 8.84
C VAL A 160 -15.77 12.53 9.44
N CYS A 161 -14.68 12.54 10.20
CA CYS A 161 -14.18 13.73 10.89
C CYS A 161 -13.65 14.81 9.94
N ILE A 162 -13.06 14.43 8.80
CA ILE A 162 -12.55 15.39 7.80
C ILE A 162 -13.64 15.90 6.85
N SER A 163 -14.76 15.18 6.72
CA SER A 163 -15.84 15.54 5.79
C SER A 163 -16.38 16.97 5.91
N PRO A 164 -16.45 17.63 7.08
CA PRO A 164 -16.91 19.01 7.20
C PRO A 164 -15.98 20.04 6.53
N GLU A 165 -14.70 19.71 6.35
CA GLU A 165 -13.68 20.60 5.74
C GLU A 165 -13.64 20.51 4.20
N VAL A 166 -14.51 19.70 3.60
CA VAL A 166 -14.55 19.47 2.15
C VAL A 166 -15.08 20.70 1.42
N ASP A 167 -14.28 21.24 0.48
CA ASP A 167 -14.74 22.23 -0.50
C ASP A 167 -14.74 21.62 -1.91
N ILE A 168 -15.95 21.41 -2.45
CA ILE A 168 -16.15 20.84 -3.79
C ILE A 168 -15.53 21.70 -4.89
N LYS A 169 -15.34 23.01 -4.66
CA LYS A 169 -14.70 23.88 -5.67
C LYS A 169 -13.27 23.48 -5.97
N ASN A 170 -12.57 22.84 -5.03
CA ASN A 170 -11.19 22.41 -5.21
C ASN A 170 -11.00 21.30 -6.25
N ILE A 171 -12.07 20.59 -6.62
CA ILE A 171 -12.04 19.57 -7.67
C ILE A 171 -12.30 20.14 -9.07
N GLN A 172 -12.69 21.42 -9.16
CA GLN A 172 -13.00 22.10 -10.40
C GLN A 172 -11.81 22.95 -10.90
N PRO A 173 -11.64 23.12 -12.22
CA PRO A 173 -12.35 22.43 -13.31
C PRO A 173 -11.91 20.97 -13.45
N ILE A 174 -12.81 20.11 -13.94
CA ILE A 174 -12.54 18.68 -14.15
C ILE A 174 -12.07 18.46 -15.60
N PHE A 175 -11.11 17.55 -15.81
CA PHE A 175 -10.52 17.20 -17.12
C PHE A 175 -9.67 18.30 -17.75
N GLU A 176 -8.93 19.04 -16.93
CA GLU A 176 -7.95 20.04 -17.40
C GLU A 176 -6.62 19.38 -17.83
N ALA A 177 -6.33 18.18 -17.31
CA ALA A 177 -5.06 17.54 -17.57
C ALA A 177 -4.94 16.98 -19.00
N SER A 178 -3.77 17.19 -19.60
CA SER A 178 -3.46 16.64 -20.92
C SER A 178 -3.47 15.10 -20.92
N SER A 179 -3.84 14.48 -22.04
CA SER A 179 -3.84 13.01 -22.18
C SER A 179 -2.48 12.38 -21.88
N LYS A 180 -1.38 13.09 -22.17
CA LYS A 180 -0.01 12.64 -21.87
C LYS A 180 0.23 12.59 -20.36
N SER A 181 -0.12 13.66 -19.64
CA SER A 181 -0.02 13.74 -18.17
C SER A 181 -0.91 12.70 -17.50
N MET A 182 -2.10 12.45 -18.06
CA MET A 182 -3.02 11.42 -17.60
C MET A 182 -2.37 10.04 -17.68
N ALA A 183 -1.84 9.67 -18.84
CA ALA A 183 -1.19 8.37 -19.04
C ALA A 183 0.03 8.17 -18.14
N SER A 184 0.91 9.17 -18.02
CA SER A 184 2.08 9.07 -17.14
C SER A 184 1.70 8.96 -15.67
N SER A 185 0.67 9.68 -15.23
CA SER A 185 0.19 9.65 -13.84
C SER A 185 -0.49 8.32 -13.51
N ILE A 186 -1.20 7.71 -14.46
CA ILE A 186 -1.78 6.36 -14.31
C ILE A 186 -0.67 5.34 -14.11
N VAL A 187 0.39 5.38 -14.93
CA VAL A 187 1.54 4.47 -14.79
C VAL A 187 2.25 4.70 -13.45
N LEU A 188 2.43 5.95 -13.03
CA LEU A 188 3.01 6.29 -11.72
C LEU A 188 2.14 5.78 -10.55
N PHE A 189 0.82 5.91 -10.64
CA PHE A 189 -0.09 5.34 -9.65
C PHE A 189 0.07 3.82 -9.59
N MET A 190 0.01 3.14 -10.75
CA MET A 190 0.11 1.69 -10.84
C MET A 190 1.45 1.14 -10.35
N SER A 191 2.56 1.88 -10.56
CA SER A 191 3.90 1.48 -10.12
C SER A 191 4.04 1.46 -8.60
N ILE A 192 3.33 2.34 -7.89
CA ILE A 192 3.35 2.39 -6.42
C ILE A 192 2.30 1.45 -5.81
N PHE A 193 1.13 1.36 -6.45
CA PHE A 193 -0.04 0.65 -5.94
C PHE A 193 -0.06 -0.84 -6.30
N SER A 194 0.11 -1.18 -7.58
CA SER A 194 -0.23 -2.52 -8.09
C SER A 194 0.96 -3.35 -8.59
N PHE A 195 2.01 -2.73 -9.12
CA PHE A 195 3.21 -3.44 -9.55
C PHE A 195 3.86 -4.20 -8.40
N PRO A 196 3.97 -3.63 -7.17
CA PRO A 196 4.55 -4.34 -6.03
C PRO A 196 3.77 -5.58 -5.61
N LEU A 197 2.49 -5.71 -6.00
CA LEU A 197 1.68 -6.89 -5.66
C LEU A 197 2.27 -8.19 -6.23
N VAL A 198 3.15 -8.12 -7.23
CA VAL A 198 3.91 -9.28 -7.72
C VAL A 198 4.61 -10.05 -6.58
N VAL A 199 5.01 -9.39 -5.50
CA VAL A 199 5.62 -10.00 -4.29
C VAL A 199 4.68 -11.00 -3.63
N LEU A 200 3.37 -10.81 -3.72
CA LEU A 200 2.39 -11.75 -3.18
C LEU A 200 2.42 -13.11 -3.89
N LEU A 201 3.08 -13.23 -5.06
CA LEU A 201 3.34 -14.53 -5.70
C LEU A 201 4.33 -15.41 -4.93
N MET A 202 5.03 -14.87 -3.93
CA MET A 202 5.85 -15.66 -3.01
C MET A 202 5.01 -16.50 -2.04
N ILE A 203 3.76 -16.10 -1.78
CA ILE A 203 2.82 -16.81 -0.89
C ILE A 203 1.62 -17.40 -1.64
N PHE A 204 1.12 -16.71 -2.67
CA PHE A 204 0.04 -17.20 -3.52
C PHE A 204 0.66 -17.86 -4.76
N PRO A 205 0.29 -19.11 -5.10
CA PRO A 205 -0.85 -19.88 -4.57
C PRO A 205 -0.48 -21.00 -3.58
N SER A 206 0.81 -21.24 -3.33
CA SER A 206 1.30 -22.46 -2.67
C SER A 206 1.08 -22.49 -1.15
N THR A 207 0.87 -21.32 -0.53
CA THR A 207 0.75 -21.12 0.93
C THR A 207 -0.68 -20.76 1.35
N VAL A 208 -1.67 -20.82 0.44
CA VAL A 208 -3.09 -20.53 0.75
C VAL A 208 -3.94 -21.79 0.86
N ASN A 209 -4.93 -21.76 1.75
CA ASN A 209 -5.78 -22.93 2.02
C ASN A 209 -6.70 -23.33 0.84
N VAL A 210 -7.36 -22.34 0.22
CA VAL A 210 -8.37 -22.54 -0.82
C VAL A 210 -8.06 -21.65 -2.01
N HIS A 211 -7.39 -22.21 -3.00
CA HIS A 211 -6.89 -21.49 -4.17
C HIS A 211 -7.94 -20.60 -4.85
N LYS A 212 -9.15 -21.14 -5.11
CA LYS A 212 -10.24 -20.38 -5.76
C LYS A 212 -10.70 -19.17 -4.92
N SER A 213 -10.74 -19.31 -3.60
CA SER A 213 -11.13 -18.22 -2.71
C SER A 213 -10.02 -17.19 -2.56
N ALA A 214 -8.75 -17.62 -2.55
CA ALA A 214 -7.61 -16.72 -2.53
C ALA A 214 -7.49 -15.88 -3.81
N LYS A 215 -7.84 -16.40 -4.99
CA LYS A 215 -7.96 -15.60 -6.22
C LYS A 215 -8.95 -14.45 -6.08
N LYS A 216 -10.14 -14.75 -5.54
CA LYS A 216 -11.15 -13.73 -5.23
C LYS A 216 -10.60 -12.73 -4.22
N GLY A 217 -9.90 -13.22 -3.20
CA GLY A 217 -9.22 -12.40 -2.21
C GLY A 217 -8.20 -11.44 -2.80
N TYR A 218 -7.45 -11.87 -3.82
CA TYR A 218 -6.52 -11.00 -4.53
C TYR A 218 -7.25 -9.81 -5.17
N TYR A 219 -8.33 -10.06 -5.93
CA TYR A 219 -9.12 -8.98 -6.53
C TYR A 219 -9.78 -8.09 -5.47
N ILE A 220 -10.44 -8.68 -4.47
CA ILE A 220 -11.16 -7.95 -3.43
C ILE A 220 -10.20 -7.07 -2.62
N GLY A 221 -9.04 -7.62 -2.22
CA GLY A 221 -8.03 -6.88 -1.48
C GLY A 221 -7.51 -5.68 -2.28
N THR A 222 -7.18 -5.88 -3.57
CA THR A 222 -6.76 -4.79 -4.45
C THR A 222 -7.86 -3.74 -4.62
N ILE A 223 -9.12 -4.14 -4.82
CA ILE A 223 -10.23 -3.19 -4.99
C ILE A 223 -10.42 -2.35 -3.73
N ILE A 224 -10.47 -2.96 -2.54
CA ILE A 224 -10.69 -2.23 -1.29
C ILE A 224 -9.50 -1.33 -0.96
N GLY A 225 -8.27 -1.81 -1.13
CA GLY A 225 -7.08 -0.97 -0.94
C GLY A 225 -7.02 0.20 -1.92
N GLY A 226 -7.44 -0.04 -3.17
CA GLY A 226 -7.61 1.00 -4.19
C GLY A 226 -8.67 2.04 -3.80
N MET A 227 -9.81 1.62 -3.28
CA MET A 227 -10.86 2.52 -2.77
C MET A 227 -10.34 3.41 -1.64
N VAL A 228 -9.58 2.86 -0.69
CA VAL A 228 -8.96 3.64 0.38
C VAL A 228 -8.06 4.74 -0.21
N LEU A 229 -7.20 4.39 -1.15
CA LEU A 229 -6.31 5.38 -1.80
C LEU A 229 -7.08 6.42 -2.61
N ILE A 230 -8.10 6.02 -3.38
CA ILE A 230 -8.95 6.96 -4.13
C ILE A 230 -9.59 7.98 -3.20
N ILE A 231 -10.16 7.52 -2.07
CA ILE A 231 -10.79 8.40 -1.07
C ILE A 231 -9.75 9.36 -0.47
N ILE A 232 -8.58 8.87 -0.07
CA ILE A 232 -7.52 9.71 0.50
C ILE A 232 -7.03 10.77 -0.50
N ILE A 233 -6.86 10.39 -1.77
CA ILE A 233 -6.45 11.31 -2.84
C ILE A 233 -7.53 12.36 -3.08
N ALA A 234 -8.80 11.94 -3.19
CA ALA A 234 -9.92 12.85 -3.39
C ALA A 234 -10.06 13.84 -2.22
N LEU A 235 -10.01 13.36 -0.97
CA LEU A 235 -10.06 14.22 0.21
C LEU A 235 -8.86 15.17 0.29
N SER A 236 -7.67 14.71 -0.09
CA SER A 236 -6.48 15.56 -0.15
C SER A 236 -6.71 16.77 -1.07
N ILE A 237 -7.31 16.54 -2.24
CA ILE A 237 -7.64 17.62 -3.20
C ILE A 237 -8.79 18.47 -2.67
N LEU A 238 -9.88 17.86 -2.22
CA LEU A 238 -11.10 18.55 -1.80
C LEU A 238 -10.88 19.46 -0.58
N VAL A 239 -9.97 19.10 0.32
CA VAL A 239 -9.74 19.85 1.56
C VAL A 239 -8.51 20.75 1.45
N LEU A 240 -7.40 20.26 0.90
CA LEU A 240 -6.16 21.05 0.82
C LEU A 240 -6.08 21.89 -0.45
N GLY A 241 -6.76 21.49 -1.52
CA GLY A 241 -6.56 22.00 -2.88
C GLY A 241 -5.31 21.41 -3.55
N SER A 242 -5.33 21.34 -4.88
CA SER A 242 -4.29 20.66 -5.67
C SER A 242 -2.89 21.22 -5.44
N THR A 243 -2.74 22.54 -5.31
CA THR A 243 -1.45 23.20 -5.05
C THR A 243 -0.83 22.76 -3.72
N ASN A 244 -1.61 22.77 -2.64
CA ASN A 244 -1.12 22.35 -1.33
C ASN A 244 -0.86 20.84 -1.29
N THR A 245 -1.72 20.03 -1.91
CA THR A 245 -1.49 18.58 -2.02
C THR A 245 -0.18 18.28 -2.74
N ALA A 246 0.14 18.97 -3.84
CA ALA A 246 1.37 18.73 -4.61
C ALA A 246 2.66 19.18 -3.90
N GLN A 247 2.59 20.18 -3.01
CA GLN A 247 3.76 20.75 -2.33
C GLN A 247 4.12 20.06 -1.02
N ARG A 248 3.21 19.28 -0.43
CA ARG A 248 3.45 18.56 0.83
C ARG A 248 4.13 17.22 0.55
N ALA A 249 5.14 16.87 1.35
CA ALA A 249 5.79 15.56 1.27
C ALA A 249 4.83 14.42 1.64
N PHE A 250 3.97 14.64 2.64
CA PHE A 250 2.99 13.67 3.13
C PHE A 250 1.58 14.30 3.20
N PRO A 251 0.90 14.52 2.07
CA PRO A 251 -0.36 15.28 2.06
C PRO A 251 -1.45 14.67 2.93
N SER A 252 -1.52 13.35 3.01
CA SER A 252 -2.54 12.67 3.83
C SER A 252 -2.34 12.90 5.33
N TYR A 253 -1.10 13.08 5.77
CA TYR A 253 -0.82 13.48 7.15
C TYR A 253 -1.21 14.95 7.39
N ALA A 254 -0.84 15.84 6.47
CA ALA A 254 -1.25 17.25 6.48
C ALA A 254 -2.78 17.43 6.40
N LEU A 255 -3.47 16.52 5.70
CA LEU A 255 -4.92 16.45 5.65
C LEU A 255 -5.51 16.17 7.03
N ALA A 256 -4.93 15.22 7.79
CA ALA A 256 -5.40 14.93 9.14
C ALA A 256 -5.14 16.06 10.15
N GLN A 257 -4.10 16.86 9.93
CA GLN A 257 -3.86 18.08 10.73
C GLN A 257 -4.94 19.15 10.55
N ARG A 258 -5.79 19.06 9.52
CA ARG A 258 -6.94 19.97 9.34
C ARG A 258 -8.10 19.64 10.28
N ILE A 259 -8.15 18.43 10.83
CA ILE A 259 -9.24 18.02 11.70
C ILE A 259 -9.08 18.71 13.05
N SER A 260 -10.02 19.59 13.40
CA SER A 260 -10.12 20.23 14.72
C SER A 260 -11.53 20.04 15.27
N ILE A 261 -11.68 19.16 16.28
CA ILE A 261 -12.98 18.86 16.89
C ILE A 261 -13.07 19.52 18.26
N GLY A 262 -13.48 20.79 18.26
CA GLY A 262 -13.36 21.65 19.43
C GLY A 262 -11.90 21.81 19.86
N ASN A 263 -11.59 22.75 20.74
CA ASN A 263 -10.21 22.94 21.21
C ASN A 263 -9.65 21.77 22.07
N PHE A 264 -10.29 20.58 22.04
CA PHE A 264 -9.98 19.42 22.87
C PHE A 264 -9.21 18.32 22.13
N LEU A 265 -9.50 18.05 20.85
CA LEU A 265 -8.79 17.03 20.05
C LEU A 265 -7.82 17.69 19.06
N GLN A 266 -6.58 17.92 19.49
CA GLN A 266 -5.58 18.71 18.76
C GLN A 266 -4.43 17.89 18.12
N ARG A 267 -4.48 16.55 18.17
CA ARG A 267 -3.44 15.67 17.59
C ARG A 267 -4.02 14.47 16.83
N ILE A 268 -5.06 14.70 16.05
CA ILE A 268 -5.75 13.64 15.31
C ILE A 268 -4.85 13.06 14.20
N GLU A 269 -3.85 13.79 13.71
CA GLU A 269 -2.94 13.35 12.66
C GLU A 269 -2.17 12.06 12.98
N ILE A 270 -2.03 11.69 14.26
CA ILE A 270 -1.44 10.41 14.66
C ILE A 270 -2.22 9.21 14.13
N VAL A 271 -3.51 9.37 13.80
CA VAL A 271 -4.32 8.31 13.19
C VAL A 271 -3.82 7.94 11.79
N MET A 272 -3.31 8.91 11.04
CA MET A 272 -2.70 8.68 9.72
C MET A 272 -1.38 7.95 9.86
N ALA A 273 -0.56 8.36 10.83
CA ALA A 273 0.67 7.64 11.15
C ALA A 273 0.36 6.19 11.53
N PHE A 274 -0.63 5.95 12.39
CA PHE A 274 -1.05 4.60 12.77
C PHE A 274 -1.49 3.74 11.57
N MET A 275 -2.38 4.27 10.72
CA MET A 275 -2.84 3.58 9.52
C MET A 275 -1.68 3.22 8.60
N TRP A 276 -0.75 4.16 8.40
CA TRP A 276 0.44 3.92 7.60
C TRP A 276 1.39 2.90 8.24
N LEU A 277 1.61 2.94 9.56
CA LEU A 277 2.44 1.95 10.26
C LEU A 277 1.85 0.54 10.16
N CYS A 278 0.53 0.41 10.12
CA CYS A 278 -0.13 -0.88 9.86
C CYS A 278 0.13 -1.38 8.43
N SER A 279 -0.07 -0.54 7.41
CA SER A 279 0.12 -0.94 6.01
C SER A 279 1.60 -1.18 5.68
N ILE A 280 2.51 -0.38 6.22
CA ILE A 280 3.95 -0.51 5.99
C ILE A 280 4.52 -1.76 6.67
N TYR A 281 4.03 -2.14 7.86
CA TYR A 281 4.40 -3.40 8.50
C TYR A 281 4.14 -4.60 7.59
N ILE A 282 2.95 -4.65 6.96
CA ILE A 282 2.60 -5.70 6.00
C ILE A 282 3.49 -5.65 4.77
N ARG A 283 3.80 -4.45 4.27
CA ARG A 283 4.60 -4.26 3.05
C ARG A 283 6.10 -4.53 3.25
N THR A 284 6.64 -4.27 4.43
CA THR A 284 8.06 -4.52 4.75
C THR A 284 8.33 -5.98 5.10
N PHE A 285 7.34 -6.70 5.66
CA PHE A 285 7.48 -8.13 5.94
C PHE A 285 7.59 -8.97 4.66
N MET A 286 6.81 -8.60 3.64
CA MET A 286 6.63 -9.33 2.38
C MET A 286 7.71 -8.95 1.35
#